data_AF-A0AAU7LT48-F1
#
_entry.id   AF-A0AAU7LT48-F1
#
_cell.length_a   1.000
_cell.length_b   1.000
_cell.length_c   1.000
_cell.angle_alpha   90.00
_cell.angle_beta   90.00
_cell.angle_gamma   90.00
#
_symmetry.space_group_name_H-M   'P 1'
#
loop_
_entity.id
_entity.type
_entity.pdbx_description
1 polymer ?
#
loop_
_entity_poly.entity_id
_entity_poly.type
_entity_poly.pdbx_seq_one_letter_code
_entity_poly.pdbx_strand_id
1 'polypeptide(L)'
;MKSRTPRFPGPPLAIILAAALLWCGAASPATSRVDDSGTIVSQGLVQMRWKQLVPGRGADNSVEASVRVGLRLNLARWLNQPVRLYMALAPATAEPIYATWRTQGRLMPGALRSGGRVLVFEGVANVASLEETLDLTLRTDGRALTSQQSLQFYFEVDTP
;
A
#
# COMPACT_ATOMS: atom_id res chain seq x y z
N MET A 1 59.41 57.73 -9.49
CA MET A 1 58.00 57.37 -9.73
C MET A 1 57.85 55.85 -9.63
N LYS A 2 57.11 55.35 -8.63
CA LYS A 2 56.93 53.91 -8.34
C LYS A 2 55.60 53.42 -8.94
N SER A 3 55.64 52.43 -9.83
CA SER A 3 54.47 51.73 -10.38
C SER A 3 53.88 50.78 -9.33
N ARG A 4 52.62 50.97 -8.94
CA ARG A 4 51.87 50.03 -8.09
C ARG A 4 51.12 49.03 -8.96
N THR A 5 51.34 47.75 -8.72
CA THR A 5 50.48 46.65 -9.17
C THR A 5 49.19 46.61 -8.34
N PRO A 6 48.03 46.28 -8.92
CA PRO A 6 46.81 46.05 -8.14
C PRO A 6 46.85 44.64 -7.51
N ARG A 7 46.65 44.57 -6.19
CA ARG A 7 46.28 43.35 -5.47
C ARG A 7 44.79 43.09 -5.70
N PHE A 8 44.44 41.94 -6.26
CA PHE A 8 43.06 41.45 -6.21
C PHE A 8 42.78 40.89 -4.80
N PRO A 9 41.67 41.28 -4.14
CA PRO A 9 41.24 40.62 -2.91
C PRO A 9 40.66 39.25 -3.27
N GLY A 10 41.18 38.18 -2.66
CA GLY A 10 40.59 36.85 -2.75
C GLY A 10 39.17 36.85 -2.16
N PRO A 11 38.26 36.00 -2.66
CA PRO A 11 36.89 35.97 -2.19
C PRO A 11 36.83 35.54 -0.71
N PRO A 12 35.95 36.15 0.11
CA PRO A 12 35.86 35.87 1.53
C PRO A 12 35.36 34.45 1.80
N LEU A 13 36.08 33.74 2.68
CA LEU A 13 35.80 32.37 3.16
C LEU A 13 34.35 32.14 3.64
N ALA A 14 33.60 33.20 3.94
CA ALA A 14 32.22 33.15 4.42
C ALA A 14 31.21 32.60 3.39
N ILE A 15 31.51 32.67 2.09
CA ILE A 15 30.58 32.19 1.04
C ILE A 15 30.58 30.65 0.93
N ILE A 16 31.66 29.98 1.37
CA ILE A 16 31.79 28.52 1.22
C ILE A 16 30.90 27.77 2.25
N LEU A 17 30.65 28.35 3.43
CA LEU A 17 29.87 27.67 4.47
C LEU A 17 28.35 27.72 4.25
N ALA A 18 27.84 28.71 3.50
CA ALA A 18 26.40 28.84 3.23
C ALA A 18 25.90 27.88 2.13
N ALA A 19 26.79 27.34 1.30
CA ALA A 19 26.42 26.41 0.22
C ALA A 19 26.28 24.94 0.68
N ALA A 20 26.74 24.59 1.89
CA ALA A 20 26.74 23.20 2.37
C ALA A 20 25.41 22.75 3.02
N LEU A 21 24.49 23.68 3.33
CA LEU A 21 23.24 23.37 4.04
C LEU A 21 22.04 23.06 3.12
N LEU A 22 22.20 23.18 1.80
CA LEU A 22 21.12 22.92 0.83
C LEU A 22 21.09 21.47 0.31
N TRP A 23 21.95 20.60 0.84
CA TRP A 23 22.02 19.19 0.42
C TRP A 23 21.29 18.22 1.36
N CYS A 24 20.25 18.69 2.05
CA CYS A 24 19.28 17.79 2.68
C CYS A 24 18.40 17.22 1.55
N GLY A 25 18.91 16.20 0.86
CA GLY A 25 18.14 15.46 -0.13
C GLY A 25 16.92 14.89 0.55
N ALA A 26 15.73 15.26 0.07
CA ALA A 26 14.50 14.58 0.45
C ALA A 26 14.68 13.09 0.12
N ALA A 27 14.85 12.25 1.14
CA ALA A 27 14.81 10.81 0.95
C ALA A 27 13.39 10.48 0.48
N SER A 28 13.25 10.15 -0.79
CA SER A 28 12.01 9.58 -1.29
C SER A 28 11.84 8.22 -0.63
N PRO A 29 10.70 7.94 0.03
CA PRO A 29 10.48 6.64 0.64
C PRO A 29 10.67 5.55 -0.42
N ALA A 30 11.54 4.59 -0.12
CA ALA A 30 11.81 3.50 -1.04
C ALA A 30 10.65 2.49 -0.96
N THR A 31 9.69 2.60 -1.88
CA THR A 31 8.61 1.62 -1.98
C THR A 31 9.15 0.28 -2.48
N SER A 32 8.92 -0.77 -1.71
CA SER A 32 9.41 -2.11 -1.99
C SER A 32 8.31 -3.16 -1.86
N ARG A 33 8.32 -4.16 -2.75
CA ARG A 33 7.38 -5.28 -2.70
C ARG A 33 7.66 -6.18 -1.50
N VAL A 34 6.61 -6.54 -0.77
CA VAL A 34 6.65 -7.54 0.30
C VAL A 34 6.44 -8.92 -0.30
N ASP A 35 7.19 -9.90 0.19
CA ASP A 35 6.97 -11.31 -0.13
C ASP A 35 5.81 -11.83 0.75
N ASP A 36 4.70 -12.15 0.09
CA ASP A 36 3.44 -12.64 0.67
C ASP A 36 3.10 -14.07 0.19
N SER A 37 4.09 -14.80 -0.36
CA SER A 37 3.93 -16.12 -0.96
C SER A 37 3.36 -17.19 -0.02
N GLY A 38 3.46 -16.98 1.30
CA GLY A 38 2.89 -17.85 2.32
C GLY A 38 1.41 -17.60 2.62
N THR A 39 0.76 -16.63 1.95
CA THR A 39 -0.63 -16.26 2.17
C THR A 39 -1.58 -17.32 1.60
N ILE A 40 -2.56 -17.74 2.41
CA ILE A 40 -3.52 -18.78 2.07
C ILE A 40 -4.93 -18.20 2.08
N VAL A 41 -5.63 -18.33 0.96
CA VAL A 41 -7.06 -18.00 0.86
C VAL A 41 -7.86 -19.23 1.24
N SER A 42 -8.72 -19.14 2.27
CA SER A 42 -9.45 -20.30 2.80
C SER A 42 -10.42 -20.93 1.77
N GLN A 43 -10.76 -20.20 0.71
CA GLN A 43 -11.59 -20.66 -0.40
C GLN A 43 -10.96 -20.17 -1.71
N GLY A 44 -10.31 -21.07 -2.47
CA GLY A 44 -9.64 -20.72 -3.73
C GLY A 44 -10.57 -20.20 -4.84
N LEU A 45 -11.89 -20.40 -4.70
CA LEU A 45 -12.92 -19.81 -5.54
C LEU A 45 -13.94 -19.10 -4.65
N VAL A 46 -14.00 -17.78 -4.77
CA VAL A 46 -14.92 -16.95 -4.00
C VAL A 46 -16.23 -16.79 -4.77
N GLN A 47 -17.31 -17.36 -4.23
CA GLN A 47 -18.63 -17.31 -4.85
C GLN A 47 -19.33 -15.99 -4.50
N MET A 48 -19.48 -15.13 -5.50
CA MET A 48 -20.19 -13.84 -5.39
C MET A 48 -21.71 -14.09 -5.38
N ARG A 49 -22.41 -13.57 -4.37
CA ARG A 49 -23.86 -13.69 -4.18
C ARG A 49 -24.55 -12.36 -4.46
N TRP A 50 -25.64 -12.41 -5.23
CA TRP A 50 -26.46 -11.22 -5.50
C TRP A 50 -27.07 -10.67 -4.22
N LYS A 51 -26.97 -9.36 -4.02
CA LYS A 51 -27.65 -8.70 -2.92
C LYS A 51 -29.12 -8.51 -3.29
N GLN A 52 -29.99 -9.37 -2.76
CA GLN A 52 -31.43 -9.29 -3.03
C GLN A 52 -32.04 -8.04 -2.40
N LEU A 53 -32.93 -7.36 -3.14
CA LEU A 53 -33.59 -6.15 -2.67
C LEU A 53 -34.69 -6.40 -1.64
N VAL A 54 -34.83 -5.45 -0.73
CA VAL A 54 -36.10 -5.17 -0.05
C VAL A 54 -37.10 -4.68 -1.12
N PRO A 55 -38.31 -5.28 -1.23
CA PRO A 55 -39.30 -4.85 -2.21
C PRO A 55 -39.63 -3.35 -2.07
N GLY A 56 -39.52 -2.57 -3.16
CA GLY A 56 -39.98 -1.18 -3.22
C GLY A 56 -38.93 -0.08 -3.50
N ARG A 57 -37.62 -0.41 -3.57
CA ARG A 57 -36.58 0.52 -4.09
C ARG A 57 -35.96 -0.03 -5.38
N GLY A 58 -35.48 0.85 -6.25
CA GLY A 58 -34.87 0.48 -7.54
C GLY A 58 -33.71 -0.51 -7.40
N ALA A 59 -33.58 -1.41 -8.39
CA ALA A 59 -32.69 -2.58 -8.35
C ALA A 59 -31.21 -2.25 -8.03
N ASP A 60 -30.75 -2.67 -6.85
CA ASP A 60 -29.34 -2.86 -6.48
C ASP A 60 -28.81 -4.11 -7.22
N ASN A 61 -27.90 -3.91 -8.17
CA ASN A 61 -27.27 -5.00 -8.93
C ASN A 61 -25.93 -5.41 -8.32
N SER A 62 -25.65 -5.03 -7.08
CA SER A 62 -24.39 -5.40 -6.45
C SER A 62 -24.34 -6.88 -6.13
N VAL A 63 -23.15 -7.42 -6.32
CA VAL A 63 -22.81 -8.79 -5.94
C VAL A 63 -21.72 -8.70 -4.89
N GLU A 64 -21.86 -9.50 -3.85
CA GLU A 64 -20.97 -9.49 -2.69
C GLU A 64 -20.44 -10.90 -2.44
N ALA A 65 -19.17 -11.01 -2.04
CA ALA A 65 -18.66 -12.22 -1.43
C ALA A 65 -17.83 -11.90 -0.20
N SER A 66 -17.78 -12.88 0.69
CA SER A 66 -16.91 -12.82 1.85
C SER A 66 -15.96 -13.99 1.83
N VAL A 67 -14.69 -13.73 2.12
CA VAL A 67 -13.63 -14.73 2.14
C VAL A 67 -12.70 -14.48 3.33
N ARG A 68 -12.28 -15.57 3.96
CA ARG A 68 -11.26 -15.52 5.00
C ARG A 68 -9.89 -15.78 4.38
N VAL A 69 -8.91 -14.96 4.76
CA VAL A 69 -7.53 -15.03 4.26
C VAL A 69 -6.58 -15.17 5.45
N GLY A 70 -5.79 -16.24 5.46
CA GLY A 70 -4.64 -16.40 6.36
C GLY A 70 -3.43 -15.73 5.73
N LEU A 71 -3.15 -14.50 6.13
CA LEU A 71 -2.05 -13.69 5.64
C LEU A 71 -0.73 -14.12 6.26
N ARG A 72 0.32 -14.20 5.44
CA ARG A 72 1.70 -14.39 5.91
C ARG A 72 2.65 -13.50 5.11
N LEU A 73 3.15 -12.45 5.76
CA LEU A 73 4.07 -11.48 5.17
C LEU A 73 5.48 -11.72 5.68
N ASN A 74 6.45 -11.77 4.77
CA ASN A 74 7.86 -11.82 5.10
C ASN A 74 8.42 -10.41 5.23
N LEU A 75 8.71 -10.01 6.46
CA LEU A 75 9.25 -8.70 6.84
C LEU A 75 10.72 -8.76 7.26
N ALA A 76 11.40 -9.90 7.09
CA ALA A 76 12.75 -10.12 7.59
C ALA A 76 13.76 -9.04 7.16
N ARG A 77 13.64 -8.48 5.96
CA ARG A 77 14.54 -7.44 5.46
C ARG A 77 14.41 -6.09 6.19
N TRP A 78 13.29 -5.86 6.86
CA TRP A 78 12.98 -4.62 7.58
C TRP A 78 12.94 -4.84 9.09
N LEU A 79 13.45 -5.98 9.57
CA LEU A 79 13.39 -6.31 10.99
C LEU A 79 14.06 -5.20 11.83
N ASN A 80 13.34 -4.76 12.86
CA ASN A 80 13.70 -3.66 13.75
C ASN A 80 13.82 -2.29 13.07
N GLN A 81 13.22 -2.10 11.89
CA GLN A 81 13.17 -0.81 11.19
C GLN A 81 11.75 -0.22 11.23
N PRO A 82 11.61 1.12 11.24
CA PRO A 82 10.33 1.77 11.00
C PRO A 82 9.85 1.51 9.57
N VAL A 83 8.59 1.13 9.43
CA VAL A 83 7.94 0.82 8.15
C VAL A 83 6.53 1.38 8.09
N ARG A 84 6.10 1.71 6.87
CA ARG A 84 4.70 1.88 6.50
C ARG A 84 4.32 0.79 5.53
N LEU A 85 3.49 -0.14 5.99
CA LEU A 85 3.02 -1.27 5.20
C LEU A 85 1.66 -0.93 4.58
N TYR A 86 1.55 -1.14 3.28
CA TYR A 86 0.35 -0.91 2.49
C TYR A 86 -0.19 -2.21 1.93
N MET A 87 -1.51 -2.33 1.87
CA MET A 87 -2.19 -3.31 1.04
C MET A 87 -2.68 -2.62 -0.23
N ALA A 88 -2.52 -3.29 -1.35
CA ALA A 88 -2.92 -2.80 -2.66
C ALA A 88 -3.71 -3.87 -3.41
N LEU A 89 -4.53 -3.41 -4.35
CA LEU A 89 -5.36 -4.24 -5.21
C LEU A 89 -5.10 -3.79 -6.64
N ALA A 90 -4.66 -4.72 -7.48
CA ALA A 90 -4.42 -4.43 -8.89
C ALA A 90 -5.69 -3.84 -9.57
N PRO A 91 -5.52 -3.03 -10.63
CA PRO A 91 -6.66 -2.57 -11.42
C PRO A 91 -7.51 -3.74 -11.92
N ALA A 92 -8.84 -3.60 -11.80
CA ALA A 92 -9.79 -4.54 -12.42
C ALA A 92 -9.91 -4.25 -13.92
N THR A 93 -10.18 -5.28 -14.72
CA THR A 93 -10.27 -5.16 -16.19
C THR A 93 -11.64 -4.70 -16.69
N ALA A 94 -12.69 -4.88 -15.89
CA ALA A 94 -14.06 -4.53 -16.25
C ALA A 94 -14.59 -3.39 -15.37
N GLU A 95 -15.25 -3.73 -14.26
CA GLU A 95 -15.76 -2.75 -13.29
C GLU A 95 -14.90 -2.67 -12.03
N PRO A 96 -14.93 -1.54 -11.32
CA PRO A 96 -14.20 -1.38 -10.08
C PRO A 96 -14.67 -2.37 -9.02
N ILE A 97 -13.70 -2.98 -8.36
CA ILE A 97 -13.95 -3.90 -7.25
C ILE A 97 -13.65 -3.17 -5.96
N TYR A 98 -14.58 -3.27 -5.02
CA TYR A 98 -14.46 -2.71 -3.69
C TYR A 98 -14.19 -3.84 -2.71
N ALA A 99 -13.11 -3.71 -1.96
CA ALA A 99 -12.73 -4.63 -0.90
C ALA A 99 -12.86 -3.90 0.44
N THR A 100 -13.39 -4.58 1.45
CA THR A 100 -13.35 -4.14 2.85
C THR A 100 -12.88 -5.30 3.69
N TRP A 101 -12.10 -5.06 4.74
CA TRP A 101 -11.66 -6.13 5.63
C TRP A 101 -11.74 -5.74 7.08
N ARG A 102 -11.88 -6.77 7.90
CA ARG A 102 -11.63 -6.75 9.33
C ARG A 102 -10.41 -7.60 9.62
N THR A 103 -9.73 -7.25 10.71
CA THR A 103 -8.51 -7.90 11.18
C THR A 103 -8.76 -8.44 12.60
N GLN A 104 -7.89 -9.33 13.08
CA GLN A 104 -7.97 -9.89 14.43
C GLN A 104 -6.70 -9.64 15.25
N GLY A 105 -5.81 -8.79 14.74
CA GLY A 105 -4.44 -8.62 15.23
C GLY A 105 -3.91 -7.22 14.97
N ARG A 106 -2.77 -7.11 14.28
CA ARG A 106 -1.95 -5.89 14.25
C ARG A 106 -2.23 -4.99 13.06
N LEU A 107 -2.75 -5.55 11.97
CA LEU A 107 -3.11 -4.78 10.80
C LEU A 107 -4.38 -3.95 11.06
N MET A 108 -4.45 -2.79 10.43
CA MET A 108 -5.60 -1.90 10.49
C MET A 108 -6.73 -2.45 9.60
N PRO A 109 -7.99 -2.42 10.07
CA PRO A 109 -9.14 -2.67 9.21
C PRO A 109 -9.29 -1.53 8.20
N GLY A 110 -9.89 -1.81 7.05
CA GLY A 110 -9.94 -0.81 6.00
C GLY A 110 -10.82 -1.18 4.82
N ALA A 111 -10.71 -0.32 3.80
CA ALA A 111 -11.37 -0.47 2.53
C ALA A 111 -10.45 -0.06 1.40
N LEU A 112 -10.63 -0.68 0.23
CA LEU A 112 -9.84 -0.42 -0.95
C LEU A 112 -10.70 -0.57 -2.22
N ARG A 113 -10.42 0.27 -3.21
CA ARG A 113 -10.94 0.11 -4.57
C ARG A 113 -9.82 -0.42 -5.47
N SER A 114 -10.15 -1.26 -6.43
CA SER A 114 -9.20 -1.77 -7.42
C SER A 114 -8.40 -0.64 -8.08
N GLY A 115 -7.09 -0.85 -8.20
CA GLY A 115 -6.10 0.14 -8.63
C GLY A 115 -5.59 1.05 -7.51
N GLY A 116 -6.09 0.90 -6.29
CA GLY A 116 -5.64 1.67 -5.13
C GLY A 116 -4.64 0.91 -4.26
N ARG A 117 -4.04 1.65 -3.32
CA ARG A 117 -3.35 1.13 -2.14
C ARG A 117 -3.80 1.88 -0.89
N VAL A 118 -3.72 1.25 0.28
CA VAL A 118 -4.03 1.88 1.57
C VAL A 118 -3.08 1.39 2.65
N LEU A 119 -2.76 2.27 3.60
CA LEU A 119 -1.92 1.96 4.74
C LEU A 119 -2.65 0.94 5.63
N VAL A 120 -1.96 -0.14 5.99
CA VAL A 120 -2.48 -1.21 6.87
C VAL A 120 -1.66 -1.39 8.13
N PHE A 121 -0.45 -0.86 8.20
CA PHE A 121 0.34 -0.80 9.43
C PHE A 121 1.39 0.31 9.34
N GLU A 122 1.63 1.00 10.45
CA GLU A 122 2.74 1.93 10.62
C GLU A 122 3.39 1.68 11.97
N GLY A 123 4.72 1.51 11.98
CA GLY A 123 5.46 1.23 13.20
C GLY A 123 6.76 0.50 12.91
N VAL A 124 7.36 -0.09 13.95
CA VAL A 124 8.59 -0.89 13.81
C VAL A 124 8.23 -2.33 13.47
N ALA A 125 8.82 -2.88 12.41
CA ALA A 125 8.68 -4.30 12.07
C ALA A 125 9.49 -5.16 13.07
N ASN A 126 8.87 -5.54 14.18
CA ASN A 126 9.51 -6.27 15.28
C ASN A 126 9.47 -7.80 15.14
N VAL A 127 8.86 -8.32 14.07
CA VAL A 127 8.78 -9.74 13.72
C VAL A 127 9.21 -9.95 12.28
N ALA A 128 9.91 -11.05 12.00
CA ALA A 128 10.38 -11.37 10.65
C ALA A 128 9.26 -11.92 9.76
N SER A 129 8.22 -12.51 10.36
CA SER A 129 7.01 -12.95 9.66
C SER A 129 5.79 -12.41 10.40
N LEU A 130 4.97 -11.63 9.69
CA LEU A 130 3.70 -11.15 10.19
C LEU A 130 2.60 -12.09 9.69
N GLU A 131 1.91 -12.73 10.64
CA GLU A 131 0.79 -13.62 10.37
C GLU A 131 -0.50 -13.01 10.91
N GLU A 132 -1.56 -13.02 10.11
CA GLU A 132 -2.83 -12.40 10.45
C GLU A 132 -3.98 -13.10 9.72
N THR A 133 -5.18 -13.12 10.32
CA THR A 133 -6.41 -13.50 9.61
C THR A 133 -7.19 -12.25 9.20
N LEU A 134 -7.54 -12.17 7.92
CA LEU A 134 -8.43 -11.14 7.38
C LEU A 134 -9.78 -11.74 7.03
N ASP A 135 -10.85 -11.12 7.52
CA ASP A 135 -12.21 -11.35 7.03
C ASP A 135 -12.49 -10.29 5.96
N LEU A 136 -12.37 -10.68 4.69
CA LEU A 136 -12.48 -9.82 3.51
C LEU A 136 -13.89 -9.91 2.92
N THR A 137 -14.46 -8.78 2.55
CA THR A 137 -15.70 -8.65 1.79
C THR A 137 -15.41 -7.91 0.49
N LEU A 138 -15.86 -8.48 -0.63
CA LEU A 138 -15.70 -7.98 -1.98
C LEU A 138 -17.05 -7.58 -2.54
N ARG A 139 -17.12 -6.44 -3.23
CA ARG A 139 -18.33 -5.93 -3.86
C ARG A 139 -18.04 -5.34 -5.24
N THR A 140 -18.91 -5.61 -6.20
CA THR A 140 -18.90 -5.00 -7.54
C THR A 140 -20.32 -4.92 -8.11
N ASP A 141 -20.50 -4.27 -9.27
CA ASP A 141 -21.74 -4.35 -10.04
C ASP A 141 -21.80 -5.68 -10.81
N GLY A 142 -22.82 -6.47 -10.51
CA GLY A 142 -23.03 -7.78 -11.11
C GLY A 142 -23.34 -7.76 -12.60
N ARG A 143 -23.80 -6.63 -13.14
CA ARG A 143 -24.01 -6.47 -14.59
C ARG A 143 -22.71 -6.62 -15.38
N ALA A 144 -21.58 -6.32 -14.75
CA ALA A 144 -20.26 -6.43 -15.35
C ALA A 144 -19.54 -7.74 -15.06
N LEU A 145 -20.14 -8.62 -14.25
CA LEU A 145 -19.57 -9.93 -13.94
C LEU A 145 -19.89 -10.92 -15.08
N THR A 146 -19.27 -10.70 -16.24
CA THR A 146 -19.44 -11.53 -17.44
C THR A 146 -18.57 -12.79 -17.43
N SER A 147 -17.54 -12.82 -16.58
CA SER A 147 -16.60 -13.91 -16.42
C SER A 147 -15.95 -13.91 -15.03
N GLN A 148 -15.28 -15.02 -14.68
CA GLN A 148 -14.51 -15.11 -13.45
C GLN A 148 -13.38 -14.07 -13.43
N GLN A 149 -13.32 -13.26 -12.37
CA GLN A 149 -12.30 -12.25 -12.16
C GLN A 149 -11.19 -12.81 -11.26
N SER A 150 -9.93 -12.64 -11.67
CA SER A 150 -8.77 -12.90 -10.81
C SER A 150 -8.37 -11.62 -10.09
N LEU A 151 -8.42 -11.62 -8.76
CA LEU A 151 -8.06 -10.46 -7.95
C LEU A 151 -6.65 -10.62 -7.42
N GLN A 152 -5.81 -9.64 -7.72
CA GLN A 152 -4.44 -9.62 -7.25
C GLN A 152 -4.27 -8.59 -6.16
N PHE A 153 -4.39 -9.06 -4.92
CA PHE A 153 -3.95 -8.32 -3.75
C PHE A 153 -2.45 -8.43 -3.59
N TYR A 154 -1.87 -7.41 -2.98
CA TYR A 154 -0.45 -7.40 -2.66
C TYR A 154 -0.06 -6.38 -1.61
N PHE A 155 1.18 -6.47 -1.14
CA PHE A 155 1.69 -5.63 -0.08
C PHE A 155 2.97 -4.89 -0.47
N GLU A 156 3.07 -3.63 -0.04
CA GLU A 156 4.21 -2.75 -0.27
C GLU A 156 4.67 -2.18 1.07
N VAL A 157 5.97 -1.94 1.20
CA VAL A 157 6.55 -1.23 2.34
C VAL A 157 7.23 0.03 1.84
N ASP A 158 6.93 1.15 2.49
CA ASP A 158 7.72 2.37 2.42
C ASP A 158 8.61 2.44 3.69
N THR A 159 9.92 2.61 3.51
CA THR A 159 10.85 2.97 4.58
C THR A 159 11.20 4.46 4.50
N PRO A 160 11.40 5.15 5.64
CA PRO A 160 11.86 6.53 5.66
C PRO A 160 13.27 6.71 5.08
#